data_AF-J5TRV9-F1
#
_entry.id   AF-J5TRV9-F1
#
_cell.length_a   1.000
_cell.length_b   1.000
_cell.length_c   1.000
_cell.angle_alpha   90.00
_cell.angle_beta   90.00
_cell.angle_gamma   90.00
#
_symmetry.space_group_name_H-M   'P 1'
#
loop_
_entity.id
_entity.type
_entity.pdbx_description
1 polymer ?
#
loop_
_entity_poly.entity_id
_entity_poly.type
_entity_poly.pdbx_seq_one_letter_code
_entity_poly.pdbx_strand_id
1 'polypeptide(L)'
;MSGSAIDALPYIDKQVEDPAIKQKAQALIEAELAATSKVADDDVRLPKDVDVFPKSEELSKLLANYANEPIRGIDPGRYAPPAVNDDATEEELVAAEQRGRISEGHMDLRNESIGVMQSYGPNAWLVRNYQLKSQLEELQGTLARVKEDVTEVNRARRVAQEEAGEHLARLEGRWQDMVSSTVQLEMACMAMEGEVAQLRRKEEQLKSEVAALEG
;
A
#
# COMPACT_ATOMS: atom_id res chain seq x y z
N MET A 1 -12.67 -2.45 24.52
CA MET A 1 -12.93 -2.43 23.07
C MET A 1 -12.52 -3.81 22.54
N SER A 2 -13.43 -4.78 22.59
CA SER A 2 -13.25 -6.00 21.78
C SER A 2 -13.40 -5.52 20.34
N GLY A 3 -12.27 -5.24 19.68
CA GLY A 3 -12.30 -5.12 18.23
C GLY A 3 -12.88 -6.43 17.76
N SER A 4 -14.02 -6.39 17.09
CA SER A 4 -14.48 -7.52 16.29
C SER A 4 -13.26 -7.94 15.48
N ALA A 5 -12.69 -9.10 15.80
CA ALA A 5 -11.54 -9.60 15.09
C ALA A 5 -12.07 -9.92 13.69
N ILE A 6 -11.89 -8.96 12.79
CA ILE A 6 -12.21 -9.14 11.38
C ILE A 6 -11.22 -10.21 10.91
N ASP A 7 -11.71 -11.44 10.86
CA ASP A 7 -10.93 -12.59 10.42
C ASP A 7 -11.12 -12.77 8.93
N ALA A 8 -10.00 -12.83 8.22
CA ALA A 8 -9.94 -13.11 6.80
C ALA A 8 -8.70 -13.98 6.60
N LEU A 9 -8.83 -15.07 5.84
CA LEU A 9 -7.78 -16.07 5.70
C LEU A 9 -7.19 -16.07 4.27
N PRO A 10 -6.37 -15.07 3.86
CA PRO A 10 -5.81 -14.98 2.52
C PRO A 10 -5.15 -16.26 1.97
N TYR A 11 -4.53 -17.08 2.82
CA TYR A 11 -3.89 -18.32 2.38
C TYR A 11 -4.88 -19.44 2.06
N ILE A 12 -6.10 -19.37 2.60
CA ILE A 12 -7.20 -20.33 2.40
C ILE A 12 -8.22 -19.81 1.38
N ASP A 13 -8.64 -18.55 1.52
CA ASP A 13 -9.70 -17.89 0.72
C ASP A 13 -9.20 -17.40 -0.65
N LYS A 14 -8.55 -18.27 -1.42
CA LYS A 14 -8.00 -17.92 -2.75
C LYS A 14 -9.05 -17.47 -3.76
N GLN A 15 -10.31 -17.81 -3.54
CA GLN A 15 -11.45 -17.34 -4.34
C GLN A 15 -11.57 -15.80 -4.35
N VAL A 16 -11.12 -15.11 -3.30
CA VAL A 16 -11.11 -13.65 -3.24
C VAL A 16 -10.10 -13.05 -4.24
N GLU A 17 -9.15 -13.83 -4.75
CA GLU A 17 -8.20 -13.36 -5.75
C GLU A 17 -8.82 -13.19 -7.14
N ASP A 18 -9.97 -13.82 -7.41
CA ASP A 18 -10.72 -13.72 -8.67
C ASP A 18 -11.11 -12.26 -8.96
N PRO A 19 -10.73 -11.70 -10.12
CA PRO A 19 -11.08 -10.34 -10.49
C PRO A 19 -12.60 -10.08 -10.47
N ALA A 20 -13.44 -11.07 -10.82
CA ALA A 20 -14.89 -10.89 -10.82
C ALA A 20 -15.45 -10.70 -9.40
N ILE A 21 -14.91 -11.42 -8.41
CA ILE A 21 -15.30 -11.28 -7.00
C ILE A 21 -14.78 -9.94 -6.45
N LYS A 22 -13.54 -9.56 -6.78
CA LYS A 22 -12.98 -8.25 -6.39
C LYS A 22 -13.79 -7.08 -6.92
N GLN A 23 -14.21 -7.12 -8.19
CA GLN A 23 -15.04 -6.06 -8.77
C GLN A 23 -16.39 -5.95 -8.08
N LYS A 24 -17.04 -7.09 -7.76
CA LYS A 24 -18.30 -7.08 -7.00
C LYS A 24 -18.11 -6.50 -5.61
N ALA A 25 -17.05 -6.89 -4.90
CA ALA A 25 -16.72 -6.35 -3.58
C ALA A 25 -16.44 -4.83 -3.64
N GLN A 26 -15.68 -4.37 -4.64
CA GLN A 26 -15.40 -2.95 -4.88
C GLN A 26 -16.68 -2.16 -5.15
N ALA A 27 -17.59 -2.67 -5.98
CA ALA A 27 -18.87 -2.01 -6.25
C ALA A 27 -19.72 -1.83 -4.98
N LEU A 28 -19.70 -2.82 -4.07
CA LEU A 28 -20.38 -2.71 -2.77
C LEU A 28 -19.69 -1.68 -1.86
N ILE A 29 -18.35 -1.67 -1.82
CA ILE A 29 -17.57 -0.68 -1.07
C ILE A 29 -17.87 0.74 -1.57
N GLU A 30 -17.91 0.94 -2.89
CA GLU A 30 -18.21 2.24 -3.51
C GLU A 30 -19.63 2.72 -3.19
N ALA A 31 -20.62 1.81 -3.21
CA ALA A 31 -21.98 2.13 -2.82
C ALA A 31 -22.09 2.59 -1.35
N GLU A 32 -21.40 1.90 -0.44
CA GLU A 32 -21.33 2.29 0.98
C GLU A 32 -20.54 3.60 1.19
N LEU A 33 -19.45 3.81 0.45
CA LEU A 33 -18.69 5.05 0.48
C LEU A 33 -19.51 6.25 -0.04
N ALA A 34 -20.42 6.04 -0.99
CA ALA A 34 -21.32 7.08 -1.48
C ALA A 34 -22.40 7.43 -0.44
N ALA A 35 -22.85 6.46 0.37
CA ALA A 35 -23.79 6.67 1.45
C ALA A 35 -23.14 7.26 2.72
N THR A 36 -21.86 6.96 2.95
CA THR A 36 -21.11 7.42 4.12
C THR A 36 -20.65 8.87 3.95
N SER A 37 -20.83 9.69 4.99
CA SER A 37 -20.33 11.06 4.99
C SER A 37 -18.81 11.08 4.86
N LYS A 38 -18.29 11.81 3.88
CA LYS A 38 -16.84 12.02 3.74
C LYS A 38 -16.30 12.78 4.95
N VAL A 39 -15.16 12.34 5.43
CA VAL A 39 -14.39 13.02 6.47
C VAL A 39 -13.88 14.34 5.89
N ALA A 40 -13.98 15.44 6.65
CA ALA A 40 -13.44 16.73 6.24
C ALA A 40 -11.91 16.69 6.22
N ASP A 41 -11.28 17.43 5.31
CA ASP A 41 -9.82 17.45 5.16
C ASP A 41 -9.08 17.89 6.45
N ASP A 42 -9.75 18.67 7.32
CA ASP A 42 -9.24 19.13 8.62
C ASP A 42 -9.50 18.17 9.80
N ASP A 43 -9.94 16.92 9.57
CA ASP A 43 -10.20 15.96 10.66
C ASP A 43 -8.91 15.58 11.39
N VAL A 44 -8.99 15.50 12.72
CA VAL A 44 -7.89 15.11 13.63
C VAL A 44 -7.30 13.72 13.30
N ARG A 45 -8.07 12.87 12.61
CA ARG A 45 -7.64 11.55 12.13
C ARG A 45 -6.68 11.62 10.94
N LEU A 46 -6.73 12.71 10.16
CA LEU A 46 -5.84 12.91 9.04
C LEU A 46 -4.51 13.50 9.53
N PRO A 47 -3.36 13.06 9.00
CA PRO A 47 -2.09 13.74 9.26
C PRO A 47 -2.18 15.20 8.88
N LYS A 48 -1.77 16.10 9.77
CA LYS A 48 -1.74 17.53 9.49
C LYS A 48 -0.76 17.82 8.35
N ASP A 49 -1.12 18.78 7.51
CA ASP A 49 -0.21 19.31 6.51
C ASP A 49 1.08 19.81 7.17
N VAL A 50 2.21 19.33 6.65
CA VAL A 50 3.53 19.67 7.15
C VAL A 50 4.04 20.88 6.37
N ASP A 51 4.25 21.99 7.06
CA ASP A 51 4.99 23.12 6.50
C ASP A 51 6.44 22.70 6.25
N VAL A 52 6.85 22.70 4.99
CA VAL A 52 8.18 22.28 4.52
C VAL A 52 9.25 23.30 4.94
N PHE A 53 8.89 24.58 5.06
CA PHE A 53 9.85 25.66 5.35
C PHE A 53 9.37 26.56 6.51
N PRO A 54 9.19 26.01 7.73
CA PRO A 54 8.62 26.75 8.85
C PRO A 54 9.50 27.90 9.35
N LYS A 55 10.78 27.90 8.97
CA LYS A 55 11.76 28.91 9.38
C LYS A 55 12.06 29.96 8.32
N SER A 56 11.61 29.75 7.08
CA SER A 56 11.96 30.64 5.96
C SER A 56 10.73 30.96 5.14
N GLU A 57 10.21 32.17 5.36
CA GLU A 57 9.09 32.72 4.59
C GLU A 57 9.46 32.93 3.11
N GLU A 58 10.74 33.16 2.81
CA GLU A 58 11.22 33.34 1.44
C GLU A 58 11.17 32.02 0.66
N LEU A 59 11.59 30.92 1.27
CA LEU A 59 11.57 29.59 0.63
C LEU A 59 10.14 29.09 0.44
N SER A 60 9.23 29.35 1.39
CA SER A 60 7.82 28.99 1.22
C SER A 60 7.16 29.77 0.09
N LYS A 61 7.41 31.09 -0.02
CA LYS A 61 6.97 31.92 -1.15
C LYS A 61 7.54 31.45 -2.48
N LEU A 62 8.82 31.10 -2.51
CA LEU A 62 9.50 30.63 -3.70
C LEU A 62 8.96 29.26 -4.15
N LEU A 63 8.68 28.35 -3.21
CA LEU A 63 8.00 27.08 -3.49
C LEU A 63 6.60 27.30 -4.07
N ALA A 64 5.82 28.22 -3.48
CA ALA A 64 4.47 28.55 -3.95
C ALA A 64 4.48 29.13 -5.37
N ASN A 65 5.48 29.96 -5.68
CA ASN A 65 5.62 30.61 -6.98
C ASN A 65 6.29 29.72 -8.04
N TYR A 66 6.87 28.57 -7.66
CA TYR A 66 7.66 27.72 -8.54
C TYR A 66 6.92 27.25 -9.80
N ALA A 67 5.60 27.03 -9.70
CA ALA A 67 4.78 26.63 -10.85
C ALA A 67 4.71 27.70 -11.95
N ASN A 68 4.80 28.98 -11.57
CA ASN A 68 4.73 30.13 -12.49
C ASN A 68 6.13 30.62 -12.86
N GLU A 69 7.07 30.62 -11.91
CA GLU A 69 8.43 31.09 -12.08
C GLU A 69 9.43 30.05 -11.56
N PRO A 70 9.85 29.09 -12.39
CA PRO A 70 10.83 28.10 -11.98
C PRO A 70 12.18 28.77 -11.72
N ILE A 71 12.86 28.30 -10.67
CA ILE A 71 14.19 28.79 -10.29
C ILE A 71 15.14 28.63 -11.48
N ARG A 72 15.71 29.75 -11.97
CA ARG A 72 16.76 29.71 -12.98
C ARG A 72 18.08 29.38 -12.30
N GLY A 73 18.89 28.53 -12.95
CA GLY A 73 20.24 28.24 -12.48
C GLY A 73 21.10 29.50 -12.38
N ILE A 74 22.18 29.43 -11.61
CA ILE A 74 23.18 30.49 -11.53
C ILE A 74 23.72 30.76 -12.94
N ASP A 75 23.67 32.01 -13.40
CA ASP A 75 24.22 32.41 -14.70
C ASP A 75 25.77 32.43 -14.65
N PRO A 76 26.46 31.51 -15.33
CA PRO A 76 27.92 31.51 -15.36
C PRO A 76 28.49 32.61 -16.27
N GLY A 77 27.69 33.20 -17.15
CA GLY A 77 28.12 34.22 -18.11
C GLY A 77 28.69 35.48 -17.45
N ARG A 78 28.26 35.78 -16.22
CA ARG A 78 28.78 36.90 -15.42
C ARG A 78 30.28 36.80 -15.12
N TYR A 79 30.82 35.58 -15.04
CA TYR A 79 32.21 35.30 -14.70
C TYR A 79 33.05 34.89 -15.93
N ALA A 80 32.42 34.84 -17.11
CA ALA A 80 33.13 34.55 -18.34
C ALA A 80 33.99 35.75 -18.75
N PRO A 81 35.15 35.52 -19.41
CA PRO A 81 35.94 36.59 -19.99
C PRO A 81 35.09 37.43 -20.95
N PRO A 82 35.11 38.77 -20.86
CA PRO A 82 34.37 39.63 -21.78
C PRO A 82 34.96 39.54 -23.19
N ALA A 83 34.10 39.49 -24.21
CA ALA A 83 34.48 39.65 -25.60
C ALA A 83 34.02 41.03 -26.08
N VAL A 84 34.87 41.74 -26.81
CA VAL A 84 34.61 43.09 -27.31
C VAL A 84 34.90 43.11 -28.81
N ASN A 85 34.04 43.79 -29.58
CA ASN A 85 34.23 43.98 -31.02
C ASN A 85 35.13 45.20 -31.28
N ASP A 86 35.78 45.24 -32.45
CA ASP A 86 36.69 46.33 -32.82
C ASP A 86 36.00 47.71 -32.91
N ASP A 87 34.68 47.74 -33.13
CA ASP A 87 33.85 48.96 -33.21
C ASP A 87 33.14 49.32 -31.88
N ALA A 88 33.60 48.80 -30.74
CA ALA A 88 32.91 48.98 -29.46
C ALA A 88 32.93 50.42 -28.93
N THR A 89 31.84 50.80 -28.28
CA THR A 89 31.66 52.12 -27.67
C THR A 89 32.50 52.25 -26.39
N GLU A 90 32.89 53.46 -25.99
CA GLU A 90 33.64 53.71 -24.74
C GLU A 90 32.93 53.13 -23.50
N GLU A 91 31.60 53.24 -23.43
CA GLU A 91 30.80 52.65 -22.35
C GLU A 91 30.87 51.12 -22.32
N GLU A 92 30.91 50.46 -23.49
CA GLU A 92 31.04 49.01 -23.62
C GLU A 92 32.44 48.54 -23.22
N LEU A 93 33.47 49.34 -23.52
CA LEU A 93 34.85 49.09 -23.11
C LEU A 93 35.01 49.18 -21.59
N VAL A 94 34.41 50.18 -20.93
CA VAL A 94 34.42 50.31 -19.47
C VAL A 94 33.67 49.15 -18.81
N ALA A 95 32.52 48.76 -19.35
CA ALA A 95 31.77 47.60 -18.86
C ALA A 95 32.54 46.29 -19.05
N ALA A 96 33.25 46.13 -20.17
CA ALA A 96 34.12 44.99 -20.42
C ALA A 96 35.31 44.97 -19.45
N GLU A 97 35.94 46.10 -19.17
CA GLU A 97 37.04 46.19 -18.20
C GLU A 97 36.60 45.72 -16.80
N GLN A 98 35.46 46.22 -16.32
CA GLN A 98 34.91 45.83 -15.02
C GLN A 98 34.59 44.33 -14.95
N ARG A 99 33.99 43.77 -16.02
CA ARG A 99 33.75 42.32 -16.13
C ARG A 99 35.05 41.53 -16.18
N GLY A 100 36.07 42.03 -16.87
CA GLY A 100 37.41 41.46 -16.93
C GLY A 100 38.01 41.29 -15.54
N ARG A 101 38.02 42.36 -14.73
CA ARG A 101 38.51 42.32 -13.34
C ARG A 101 37.76 41.31 -12.47
N ILE A 102 36.43 41.21 -12.63
CA ILE A 102 35.62 40.20 -11.92
C ILE A 102 36.01 38.78 -12.35
N SER A 103 36.18 38.57 -13.66
CA SER A 103 36.57 37.27 -14.20
C SER A 103 37.97 36.85 -13.74
N GLU A 104 38.92 37.77 -13.69
CA GLU A 104 40.28 37.54 -13.20
C GLU A 104 40.27 37.11 -11.72
N GLY A 105 39.64 37.92 -10.85
CA GLY A 105 39.54 37.58 -9.42
C GLY A 105 38.82 36.24 -9.17
N HIS A 106 37.82 35.89 -9.98
CA HIS A 106 37.18 34.59 -9.91
C HIS A 106 38.13 33.45 -10.33
N MET A 107 38.93 33.64 -11.39
CA MET A 107 39.90 32.63 -11.84
C MET A 107 41.04 32.45 -10.82
N ASP A 108 41.48 33.51 -10.16
CA ASP A 108 42.48 33.43 -9.09
C ASP A 108 41.95 32.62 -7.91
N LEU A 109 40.74 32.91 -7.42
CA LEU A 109 40.11 32.15 -6.36
C LEU A 109 39.89 30.68 -6.77
N ARG A 110 39.51 30.44 -8.02
CA ARG A 110 39.37 29.08 -8.56
C ARG A 110 40.71 28.35 -8.55
N ASN A 111 41.81 29.00 -8.92
CA ASN A 111 43.14 28.40 -8.89
C ASN A 111 43.56 28.04 -7.45
N GLU A 112 43.33 28.92 -6.49
CA GLU A 112 43.55 28.63 -5.07
C GLU A 112 42.73 27.42 -4.60
N SER A 113 41.42 27.42 -4.90
CA SER A 113 40.53 26.31 -4.56
C SER A 113 40.95 24.99 -5.22
N ILE A 114 41.44 25.03 -6.47
CA ILE A 114 41.98 23.85 -7.16
C ILE A 114 43.25 23.37 -6.47
N GLY A 115 44.13 24.25 -6.00
CA GLY A 115 45.34 23.88 -5.25
C GLY A 115 45.01 23.12 -3.95
N VAL A 116 44.00 23.59 -3.21
CA VAL A 116 43.49 22.90 -2.01
C VAL A 116 42.86 21.55 -2.40
N MET A 117 42.05 21.52 -3.46
CA MET A 117 41.40 20.30 -3.94
C MET A 117 42.40 19.26 -4.45
N GLN A 118 43.47 19.66 -5.14
CA GLN A 118 44.52 18.73 -5.58
C GLN A 118 45.25 18.11 -4.38
N SER A 119 45.46 18.90 -3.33
CA SER A 119 46.17 18.46 -2.13
C SER A 119 45.34 17.53 -1.24
N TYR A 120 44.06 17.84 -1.01
CA TYR A 120 43.21 17.11 -0.05
C TYR A 120 42.07 16.32 -0.69
N GLY A 121 41.67 16.66 -1.91
CA GLY A 121 40.55 16.05 -2.62
C GLY A 121 40.65 14.53 -2.72
N PRO A 122 41.74 13.95 -3.27
CA PRO A 122 41.86 12.50 -3.41
C PRO A 122 41.64 11.74 -2.09
N ASN A 123 42.26 12.23 -0.99
CA ASN A 123 42.13 11.62 0.32
C ASN A 123 40.72 11.79 0.91
N ALA A 124 40.12 12.98 0.78
CA ALA A 124 38.75 13.22 1.23
C ALA A 124 37.74 12.34 0.48
N TRP A 125 37.94 12.12 -0.83
CA TRP A 125 37.12 11.24 -1.64
C TRP A 125 37.21 9.78 -1.20
N LEU A 126 38.41 9.29 -0.88
CA LEU A 126 38.59 7.93 -0.36
C LEU A 126 37.88 7.73 0.99
N VAL A 127 38.01 8.69 1.91
CA VAL A 127 37.31 8.66 3.21
C VAL A 127 35.79 8.67 2.99
N ARG A 128 35.29 9.54 2.10
CA ARG A 128 33.86 9.59 1.78
C ARG A 128 33.37 8.28 1.16
N ASN A 129 34.15 7.67 0.27
CA ASN A 129 33.82 6.37 -0.31
C ASN A 129 33.73 5.28 0.77
N TYR A 130 34.66 5.26 1.72
CA TYR A 130 34.62 4.33 2.85
C TYR A 130 33.37 4.52 3.72
N GLN A 131 33.03 5.77 4.07
CA GLN A 131 31.81 6.08 4.82
C GLN A 131 30.56 5.63 4.08
N LEU A 132 30.48 5.89 2.77
CA LEU A 132 29.35 5.47 1.94
C LEU A 132 29.22 3.94 1.87
N LYS A 133 30.34 3.22 1.78
CA LYS A 133 30.34 1.75 1.82
C LYS A 133 29.82 1.23 3.16
N SER A 134 30.30 1.78 4.27
CA SER A 134 29.82 1.40 5.61
C SER A 134 28.31 1.66 5.79
N GLN A 135 27.82 2.82 5.34
CA GLN A 135 26.39 3.12 5.37
C GLN A 135 25.57 2.16 4.49
N LEU A 136 26.10 1.81 3.31
CA LEU A 136 25.46 0.86 2.41
C LEU A 136 25.39 -0.54 3.03
N GLU A 137 26.46 -1.01 3.67
CA GLU A 137 26.49 -2.30 4.36
C GLU A 137 25.49 -2.34 5.52
N GLU A 138 25.39 -1.26 6.30
CA GLU A 138 24.40 -1.14 7.38
C GLU A 138 22.96 -1.20 6.82
N LEU A 139 22.66 -0.42 5.78
CA LEU A 139 21.35 -0.43 5.13
C LEU A 139 21.02 -1.80 4.52
N GLN A 140 21.97 -2.47 3.90
CA GLN A 140 21.79 -3.82 3.38
C GLN A 140 21.52 -4.82 4.52
N GLY A 141 22.23 -4.71 5.64
CA GLY A 141 22.00 -5.53 6.84
C GLY A 141 20.60 -5.32 7.42
N THR A 142 20.16 -4.06 7.57
CA THR A 142 18.80 -3.77 8.05
C THR A 142 17.73 -4.29 7.10
N LEU A 143 17.92 -4.16 5.79
CA LEU A 143 17.01 -4.68 4.77
C LEU A 143 16.94 -6.22 4.80
N ALA A 144 18.07 -6.90 4.95
CA ALA A 144 18.10 -8.35 5.08
C ALA A 144 17.32 -8.82 6.32
N ARG A 145 17.54 -8.16 7.47
CA ARG A 145 16.80 -8.45 8.70
C ARG A 145 15.30 -8.25 8.55
N VAL A 146 14.87 -7.10 8.03
CA VAL A 146 13.44 -6.80 7.83
C VAL A 146 12.79 -7.79 6.86
N LYS A 147 13.51 -8.23 5.82
CA LYS A 147 13.01 -9.29 4.93
C LYS A 147 12.81 -10.60 5.67
N GLU A 148 13.73 -10.98 6.56
CA GLU A 148 13.58 -12.20 7.37
C GLU A 148 12.43 -12.07 8.38
N ASP A 149 12.27 -10.92 9.03
CA ASP A 149 11.15 -10.68 9.93
C ASP A 149 9.80 -10.82 9.17
N VAL A 150 9.74 -10.30 7.94
CA VAL A 150 8.55 -10.43 7.07
C VAL A 150 8.29 -11.88 6.65
N THR A 151 9.33 -12.65 6.28
CA THR A 151 9.17 -14.06 5.91
C THR A 151 8.74 -14.91 7.11
N GLU A 152 9.29 -14.64 8.30
CA GLU A 152 8.90 -15.31 9.54
C GLU A 152 7.43 -15.04 9.88
N VAL A 153 7.00 -13.78 9.86
CA VAL A 153 5.60 -13.40 10.12
C VAL A 153 4.66 -14.03 9.11
N ASN A 154 5.02 -14.02 7.82
CA ASN A 154 4.20 -14.65 6.78
C ASN A 154 4.13 -16.17 6.95
N ARG A 155 5.24 -16.82 7.35
CA ARG A 155 5.26 -18.26 7.66
C ARG A 155 4.37 -18.58 8.85
N ALA A 156 4.49 -17.84 9.95
CA ALA A 156 3.66 -18.03 11.14
C ALA A 156 2.17 -17.81 10.82
N ARG A 157 1.85 -16.77 10.05
CA ARG A 157 0.49 -16.51 9.56
C ARG A 157 -0.04 -17.66 8.74
N ARG A 158 0.76 -18.18 7.80
CA ARG A 158 0.36 -19.30 6.95
C ARG A 158 0.01 -20.55 7.77
N VAL A 159 0.85 -20.93 8.73
CA VAL A 159 0.60 -22.08 9.60
C VAL A 159 -0.71 -21.91 10.40
N ALA A 160 -0.90 -20.74 11.01
CA ALA A 160 -2.12 -20.45 11.77
C ALA A 160 -3.39 -20.51 10.89
N GLN A 161 -3.31 -20.00 9.66
CA GLN A 161 -4.44 -20.05 8.72
C GLN A 161 -4.70 -21.45 8.17
N GLU A 162 -3.67 -22.24 7.91
CA GLU A 162 -3.81 -23.65 7.50
C GLU A 162 -4.49 -24.47 8.60
N GLU A 163 -4.09 -24.31 9.87
CA GLU A 163 -4.73 -24.98 11.01
C GLU A 163 -6.20 -24.55 11.19
N ALA A 164 -6.48 -23.25 11.12
CA ALA A 164 -7.84 -22.71 11.21
C ALA A 164 -8.70 -23.20 10.03
N GLY A 165 -8.17 -23.20 8.81
CA GLY A 165 -8.84 -23.68 7.61
C GLY A 165 -9.21 -25.17 7.70
N GLU A 166 -8.31 -26.01 8.21
CA GLU A 166 -8.62 -27.41 8.48
C GLU A 166 -9.73 -27.58 9.53
N HIS A 167 -9.72 -26.75 10.58
CA HIS A 167 -10.76 -26.78 11.60
C HIS A 167 -12.12 -26.37 11.03
N LEU A 168 -12.16 -25.33 10.20
CA LEU A 168 -13.37 -24.88 9.50
C LEU A 168 -13.89 -25.95 8.55
N ALA A 169 -13.03 -26.59 7.75
CA ALA A 169 -13.44 -27.69 6.87
C ALA A 169 -14.05 -28.87 7.65
N ARG A 170 -13.49 -29.22 8.82
CA ARG A 170 -14.08 -30.25 9.70
C ARG A 170 -15.42 -29.84 10.31
N LEU A 171 -15.61 -28.56 10.61
CA LEU A 171 -16.89 -28.05 11.10
C LEU A 171 -17.94 -28.01 9.99
N GLU A 172 -17.55 -27.59 8.79
CA GLU A 172 -18.42 -27.56 7.61
C GLU A 172 -18.88 -28.97 7.23
N GLY A 173 -17.97 -29.96 7.19
CA GLY A 173 -18.33 -31.36 6.93
C GLY A 173 -19.32 -31.90 7.97
N ARG A 174 -19.07 -31.68 9.27
CA ARG A 174 -20.01 -32.08 10.33
C ARG A 174 -21.36 -31.38 10.19
N TRP A 175 -21.37 -30.12 9.80
CA TRP A 175 -22.60 -29.37 9.56
C TRP A 175 -23.37 -29.96 8.37
N GLN A 176 -22.71 -30.25 7.25
CA GLN A 176 -23.32 -30.89 6.08
C GLN A 176 -23.90 -32.27 6.43
N ASP A 177 -23.17 -33.08 7.20
CA ASP A 177 -23.63 -34.38 7.67
C ASP A 177 -24.86 -34.28 8.57
N MET A 178 -24.87 -33.33 9.51
CA MET A 178 -26.03 -33.09 10.38
C MET A 178 -27.25 -32.64 9.58
N VAL A 179 -27.08 -31.70 8.63
CA VAL A 179 -28.17 -31.23 7.76
C VAL A 179 -28.71 -32.39 6.92
N SER A 180 -27.82 -33.16 6.28
CA SER A 180 -28.18 -34.32 5.47
C SER A 180 -28.91 -35.38 6.30
N SER A 181 -28.41 -35.70 7.49
CA SER A 181 -29.05 -36.64 8.41
C SER A 181 -30.44 -36.18 8.85
N THR A 182 -30.61 -34.88 9.10
CA THR A 182 -31.91 -34.31 9.49
C THR A 182 -32.91 -34.43 8.34
N VAL A 183 -32.50 -34.09 7.12
CA VAL A 183 -33.34 -34.24 5.92
C VAL A 183 -33.68 -35.71 5.65
N GLN A 184 -32.73 -36.63 5.81
CA GLN A 184 -32.98 -38.07 5.68
C GLN A 184 -33.96 -38.59 6.73
N LEU A 185 -33.85 -38.12 7.98
CA LEU A 185 -34.78 -38.46 9.05
C LEU A 185 -36.19 -37.96 8.72
N GLU A 186 -36.34 -36.71 8.29
CA GLU A 186 -37.63 -36.14 7.88
C GLU A 186 -38.28 -36.94 6.74
N MET A 187 -37.50 -37.31 5.72
CA MET A 187 -38.00 -38.17 4.63
C MET A 187 -38.44 -39.55 5.14
N ALA A 188 -37.68 -40.17 6.05
CA ALA A 188 -38.03 -41.46 6.63
C ALA A 188 -39.29 -41.38 7.49
N CYS A 189 -39.45 -40.32 8.28
CA CYS A 189 -40.67 -40.05 9.04
C CYS A 189 -41.87 -39.88 8.12
N MET A 190 -41.76 -39.08 7.05
CA MET A 190 -42.84 -38.91 6.06
C MET A 190 -43.22 -40.23 5.37
N ALA A 191 -42.24 -41.07 5.02
CA ALA A 191 -42.49 -42.38 4.44
C ALA A 191 -43.23 -43.31 5.43
N MET A 192 -42.78 -43.37 6.69
CA MET A 192 -43.44 -44.16 7.74
C MET A 192 -44.86 -43.65 8.04
N GLU A 193 -45.08 -42.34 8.09
CA GLU A 193 -46.42 -41.77 8.24
C GLU A 193 -47.33 -42.16 7.08
N GLY A 194 -46.80 -42.18 5.85
CA GLY A 194 -47.49 -42.69 4.68
C GLY A 194 -47.88 -44.17 4.80
N GLU A 195 -46.97 -45.03 5.24
CA GLU A 195 -47.22 -46.46 5.49
C GLU A 195 -48.27 -46.66 6.59
N VAL A 196 -48.17 -45.93 7.71
CA VAL A 196 -49.15 -45.98 8.80
C VAL A 196 -50.53 -45.55 8.31
N ALA A 197 -50.62 -44.50 7.50
CA ALA A 197 -51.89 -44.07 6.91
C ALA A 197 -52.49 -45.14 5.97
N GLN A 198 -51.67 -45.84 5.18
CA GLN A 198 -52.13 -46.96 4.34
C GLN A 198 -52.62 -48.14 5.18
N LEU A 199 -51.90 -48.52 6.22
CA LEU A 199 -52.29 -49.61 7.12
C LEU A 199 -53.59 -49.29 7.85
N ARG A 200 -53.76 -48.07 8.36
CA ARG A 200 -55.02 -47.62 8.98
C ARG A 200 -56.21 -47.71 8.01
N ARG A 201 -56.03 -47.31 6.74
CA ARG A 201 -57.07 -47.47 5.71
C ARG A 201 -57.44 -48.94 5.47
N LYS A 202 -56.45 -49.84 5.41
CA LYS A 202 -56.70 -51.29 5.27
C LYS A 202 -57.41 -51.87 6.49
N GLU A 203 -57.04 -51.44 7.69
CA GLU A 203 -57.70 -51.87 8.93
C GLU A 203 -59.18 -51.45 8.95
N GLU A 204 -59.49 -50.21 8.56
CA GLU A 204 -60.87 -49.74 8.41
C GLU A 204 -61.66 -50.53 7.37
N GLN A 205 -61.05 -50.82 6.21
CA GLN A 205 -61.66 -51.66 5.18
C GLN A 205 -61.98 -53.06 5.71
N LEU A 206 -61.00 -53.74 6.31
CA LEU A 206 -61.19 -55.08 6.86
C LEU A 206 -62.23 -55.09 8.00
N LYS A 207 -62.25 -54.08 8.88
CA LYS A 207 -63.29 -53.95 9.92
C LYS A 207 -64.68 -53.79 9.29
N SER A 208 -64.80 -53.03 8.21
CA SER A 208 -66.07 -52.88 7.50
C SER A 208 -66.51 -54.19 6.82
N GLU A 209 -65.57 -54.97 6.28
CA GLU A 209 -65.84 -56.28 5.68
C GLU A 209 -66.25 -57.32 6.72
N VAL A 210 -65.57 -57.38 7.87
CA VAL A 210 -65.93 -58.26 8.99
C VAL A 210 -67.31 -57.89 9.54
N ALA A 211 -67.59 -56.60 9.73
CA ALA A 211 -68.92 -56.14 10.17
C ALA A 211 -70.03 -56.48 9.17
N ALA A 212 -69.72 -56.58 7.88
CA ALA A 212 -70.66 -57.01 6.85
C ALA A 212 -70.85 -58.54 6.78
N LEU A 213 -69.91 -59.33 7.32
CA LEU A 213 -69.99 -60.80 7.42
C LEU A 213 -70.64 -61.28 8.73
N GLU A 214 -70.61 -60.47 9.78
CA GLU A 214 -71.21 -60.75 11.09
C GLU A 214 -72.69 -60.30 11.21
N GLY A 215 -73.26 -59.70 10.17
CA GLY A 215 -74.69 -59.34 10.06
C GLY A 215 -75.44 -60.23 9.07
#